data_AF-A0A821SQM7-F1
#
_entry.id   AF-A0A821SQM7-F1
#
_cell.length_a   1.000
_cell.length_b   1.000
_cell.length_c   1.000
_cell.angle_alpha   90.00
_cell.angle_beta   90.00
_cell.angle_gamma   90.00
#
_symmetry.space_group_name_H-M   'P 1'
#
loop_
_entity.id
_entity.type
_entity.pdbx_description
1 polymer ?
#
loop_
_entity_poly.entity_id
_entity_poly.type
_entity_poly.pdbx_seq_one_letter_code
_entity_poly.pdbx_strand_id
1 'polypeptide(L)'
;MNCNEATQTVIDNCLVNLSDNAIGRLPSFKHVKRTIQNRRGQNGLAKIPHDKTFDQIPDQLSTTKRNTVFLRYDSGSGNDRIIIFSSTE
;
A
#
# COMPACT_ATOMS: atom_id res chain seq x y z
N MET A 1 -4.28 8.68 16.32
CA MET A 1 -4.15 7.57 15.35
C MET A 1 -2.88 7.82 14.56
N ASN A 2 -1.86 7.00 14.76
CA ASN A 2 -0.56 7.18 14.12
C ASN A 2 -0.62 6.50 12.74
N CYS A 3 -0.59 7.26 11.65
CA CYS A 3 -0.74 6.73 10.29
C CYS A 3 0.42 5.82 9.83
N ASN A 4 1.44 5.63 10.67
CA ASN A 4 2.65 4.85 10.42
C ASN A 4 2.63 3.45 11.05
N GLU A 5 1.60 3.06 11.79
CA GLU A 5 1.53 1.71 12.35
C GLU A 5 1.31 0.64 11.27
N ALA A 6 2.10 -0.43 11.33
CA ALA A 6 1.90 -1.57 10.45
C ALA A 6 0.48 -2.13 10.65
N THR A 7 -0.21 -2.48 9.56
CA THR A 7 -1.59 -3.03 9.61
C THR A 7 -1.71 -4.24 10.55
N GLN A 8 -0.65 -5.03 10.67
CA GLN A 8 -0.54 -6.12 11.63
C GLN A 8 -0.69 -5.62 13.07
N THR A 9 0.03 -4.57 13.45
CA THR A 9 0.01 -3.98 14.79
C THR A 9 -1.37 -3.45 15.16
N VAL A 10 -2.06 -2.79 14.24
CA VAL A 10 -3.43 -2.30 14.47
C VAL A 10 -4.39 -3.46 14.72
N ILE A 11 -4.26 -4.53 13.94
CA ILE A 11 -5.11 -5.71 14.08
C ILE A 11 -4.81 -6.44 15.38
N ASP A 12 -3.54 -6.61 15.74
CA ASP A 12 -3.13 -7.23 17.00
C ASP A 12 -3.66 -6.43 18.19
N ASN A 13 -3.60 -5.09 18.16
CA ASN A 13 -4.18 -4.21 19.17
C ASN A 13 -5.70 -4.37 19.30
N CYS A 14 -6.41 -4.58 18.19
CA CYS A 14 -7.85 -4.86 18.22
C CYS A 14 -8.16 -6.25 18.80
N LEU A 15 -7.30 -7.24 18.57
CA LEU A 15 -7.47 -8.61 19.07
C LEU A 15 -7.29 -8.72 20.59
N VAL A 16 -6.47 -7.85 21.20
CA VAL A 16 -6.25 -7.82 22.66
C VAL A 16 -7.55 -7.58 23.45
N ASN A 17 -8.51 -6.85 22.87
CA ASN A 17 -9.75 -6.48 23.54
C ASN A 17 -10.93 -7.43 23.23
N LEU A 18 -10.70 -8.49 22.47
CA LEU A 18 -11.75 -9.44 22.10
C LEU A 18 -11.86 -10.57 23.12
N SER A 19 -13.09 -11.01 23.41
CA SER A 19 -13.32 -12.20 24.23
C SER A 19 -12.77 -13.46 23.56
N ASP A 20 -12.33 -14.44 24.34
CA ASP A 20 -11.80 -15.73 23.84
C ASP A 20 -12.76 -16.45 22.89
N ASN A 21 -14.07 -16.39 23.18
CA ASN A 21 -15.12 -16.93 22.32
C ASN A 21 -15.16 -16.27 20.93
N ALA A 22 -14.88 -14.97 20.85
CA ALA A 22 -14.81 -14.25 19.59
C ALA A 22 -13.51 -14.57 18.86
N ILE A 23 -12.38 -14.67 19.57
CA ILE A 23 -11.07 -15.03 19.00
C ILE A 23 -11.13 -16.42 18.35
N GLY A 24 -11.72 -17.41 19.02
CA GLY A 24 -11.85 -18.78 18.52
C GLY A 24 -12.71 -18.91 17.24
N ARG A 25 -13.55 -17.91 16.94
CA ARG A 25 -14.39 -17.89 15.73
C ARG A 25 -13.77 -17.12 14.56
N LEU A 26 -12.75 -16.31 14.83
CA LEU A 26 -12.10 -15.50 13.81
C LEU A 26 -11.03 -16.33 13.06
N PRO A 27 -10.94 -16.22 11.73
CA PRO A 27 -9.85 -16.81 10.99
C PRO A 27 -8.53 -16.12 11.38
N SER A 28 -7.44 -16.89 11.47
CA SER A 28 -6.14 -16.30 11.77
C SER A 28 -5.77 -15.26 10.72
N PHE A 29 -5.20 -14.13 11.16
CA PHE A 29 -4.83 -13.05 10.25
C PHE A 29 -3.85 -13.51 9.16
N LYS A 30 -2.96 -14.46 9.49
CA LYS A 30 -2.08 -15.13 8.52
C LYS A 30 -2.85 -15.79 7.38
N HIS A 31 -3.94 -16.50 7.69
CA HIS A 31 -4.79 -17.12 6.67
C HIS A 31 -5.53 -16.09 5.82
N VAL A 32 -6.07 -15.05 6.44
CA VAL A 32 -6.74 -13.95 5.72
C VAL A 32 -5.78 -13.30 4.73
N LYS A 33 -4.56 -12.95 5.17
CA LYS A 33 -3.52 -12.35 4.32
C LYS A 33 -3.16 -13.24 3.13
N ARG A 34 -2.96 -14.55 3.36
CA ARG A 34 -2.69 -15.53 2.30
C ARG A 34 -3.84 -15.61 1.29
N THR A 35 -5.08 -15.70 1.78
CA THR A 35 -6.26 -15.79 0.92
C THR A 35 -6.41 -14.56 0.02
N ILE A 36 -6.18 -13.36 0.57
CA ILE A 36 -6.21 -12.11 -0.20
C ILE A 36 -5.14 -12.13 -1.29
N GLN A 37 -3.90 -12.52 -0.96
CA GLN A 37 -2.81 -12.60 -1.93
C GLN A 37 -3.10 -13.59 -3.06
N ASN A 38 -3.66 -14.76 -2.73
CA ASN A 38 -4.04 -15.76 -3.73
C ASN A 38 -5.14 -15.24 -4.67
N ARG A 39 -6.19 -14.62 -4.12
CA ARG A 39 -7.29 -14.01 -4.90
C ARG A 39 -6.76 -12.91 -5.84
N ARG A 40 -5.82 -12.08 -5.39
CA ARG A 40 -5.19 -11.05 -6.23
C ARG A 40 -4.46 -11.67 -7.42
N GLY A 41 -3.67 -12.72 -7.18
CA GLY A 41 -2.97 -13.44 -8.24
C GLY A 41 -3.92 -14.05 -9.28
N GLN A 42 -5.03 -14.65 -8.83
CA GLN A 42 -6.06 -15.22 -9.72
C GLN A 42 -6.75 -14.16 -10.59
N ASN A 43 -6.92 -12.95 -10.07
CA ASN A 43 -7.56 -11.84 -10.78
C ASN A 43 -6.58 -11.00 -11.62
N GLY A 44 -5.33 -11.45 -11.81
CA GLY A 44 -4.31 -10.71 -12.55
C GLY A 44 -3.87 -9.40 -11.88
N LEU A 45 -4.20 -9.20 -10.60
CA LEU A 45 -3.78 -8.03 -9.85
C LEU A 45 -2.31 -8.18 -9.43
N ALA A 46 -1.52 -7.13 -9.62
CA ALA A 46 -0.12 -7.11 -9.21
C ALA A 46 0.03 -7.44 -7.71
N LYS A 47 1.12 -8.14 -7.39
CA LYS A 47 1.54 -8.37 -6.00
C LYS A 47 1.71 -7.01 -5.33
N ILE A 48 1.23 -6.89 -4.09
CA ILE A 48 1.48 -5.70 -3.29
C ILE A 48 3.00 -5.60 -3.12
N PRO A 49 3.62 -4.48 -3.49
CA PRO A 49 5.04 -4.27 -3.27
C PRO A 49 5.36 -4.51 -1.79
N HIS A 50 6.37 -5.35 -1.54
CA HIS A 50 6.85 -5.60 -0.17
C HIS A 50 7.54 -4.39 0.43
N ASP A 51 8.06 -3.53 -0.44
CA ASP A 51 8.67 -2.26 -0.09
C ASP A 51 7.76 -1.10 -0.46
N LYS A 52 7.57 -0.18 0.48
CA LYS A 52 6.88 1.10 0.23
C LYS A 52 7.83 2.15 -0.34
N THR A 53 9.12 1.87 -0.36
CA THR A 53 10.15 2.67 -1.03
C THR A 53 10.00 2.48 -2.54
N PHE A 54 9.14 3.29 -3.14
CA PHE A 54 9.29 3.58 -4.56
C PHE A 54 10.50 4.48 -4.70
N ASP A 55 11.69 3.89 -4.91
CA ASP A 55 12.91 4.70 -4.98
C ASP A 55 12.88 5.68 -6.14
N GLN A 56 12.21 5.30 -7.24
CA GLN A 56 12.08 6.09 -8.45
C GLN A 56 10.69 5.90 -9.07
N ILE A 57 10.08 6.98 -9.55
CA ILE A 57 8.92 6.89 -10.44
C ILE A 57 9.47 6.62 -11.85
N PRO A 58 9.06 5.52 -12.52
CA PRO A 58 9.45 5.27 -13.90
C PRO A 58 9.10 6.44 -14.83
N ASP A 59 9.95 6.76 -15.80
CA ASP A 59 9.72 7.85 -16.77
C ASP A 59 8.40 7.70 -17.55
N GLN A 60 7.95 6.46 -17.74
CA GLN A 60 6.67 6.14 -18.37
C GLN A 60 5.47 6.65 -17.56
N LEU A 61 5.67 6.92 -16.27
CA LEU A 61 4.68 7.45 -15.33
C LEU A 61 4.93 8.93 -15.00
N SER A 62 5.90 9.60 -15.64
CA SER A 62 6.14 11.04 -15.51
C SER A 62 5.49 11.87 -16.63
N THR A 63 5.01 11.20 -17.68
CA THR A 63 4.40 11.81 -18.87
C THR A 63 2.94 11.40 -19.04
N THR A 64 2.13 12.31 -19.63
CA THR A 64 0.76 12.00 -20.03
C THR A 64 0.74 11.16 -21.31
N LYS A 65 -0.45 10.66 -21.70
CA LYS A 65 -0.65 9.99 -23.00
C LYS A 65 -0.28 10.86 -24.23
N ARG A 66 -0.17 12.18 -24.06
CA ARG A 66 0.24 13.14 -25.10
C ARG A 66 1.72 13.51 -25.00
N ASN A 67 2.53 12.75 -24.26
CA ASN A 67 3.95 13.00 -23.98
C ASN A 67 4.24 14.34 -23.29
N THR A 68 3.26 14.96 -22.64
CA THR A 68 3.51 16.12 -21.76
C THR A 68 4.02 15.67 -20.40
N VAL A 69 5.11 16.26 -19.92
CA VAL A 69 5.60 16.04 -18.55
C VAL A 69 4.60 16.62 -17.56
N PHE A 70 3.98 15.77 -16.73
CA PHE A 70 3.03 16.20 -15.70
C PHE A 70 3.63 16.11 -14.29
N LEU A 71 4.61 15.23 -14.09
CA LEU A 71 5.41 15.16 -12.87
C LEU A 71 6.49 16.26 -12.92
N ARG A 72 6.35 17.31 -12.10
CA ARG A 72 7.25 18.47 -12.10
C ARG A 72 8.39 18.37 -11.12
N TYR A 73 8.13 17.73 -9.99
CA TYR A 73 9.12 17.59 -8.93
C TYR A 73 8.89 16.31 -8.14
N ASP A 74 10.00 15.69 -7.78
CA ASP A 74 10.08 14.52 -6.94
C ASP A 74 11.30 14.68 -6.04
N SER A 75 11.10 14.77 -4.73
CA SER A 75 12.19 14.93 -3.77
C SER A 75 13.04 13.67 -3.58
N GLY A 76 12.71 12.57 -4.26
CA GLY A 76 13.43 11.29 -4.18
C GLY A 76 12.86 10.35 -3.12
N SER A 77 13.60 9.28 -2.84
CA SER A 77 13.13 8.22 -1.93
C SER A 77 13.23 8.63 -0.46
N GLY A 78 12.18 8.36 0.32
CA GLY A 78 12.11 8.72 1.73
C GLY A 78 10.68 8.69 2.27
N ASN A 79 10.54 8.67 3.59
CA ASN A 79 9.22 8.70 4.24
C ASN A 79 8.51 10.06 4.07
N ASP A 80 9.28 11.14 3.90
CA ASP A 80 8.78 12.50 3.70
C ASP A 80 8.91 12.94 2.23
N ARG A 81 8.61 12.03 1.29
CA ARG A 81 8.70 12.30 -0.14
C ARG A 81 7.64 13.31 -0.59
N ILE A 82 8.09 14.39 -1.21
CA ILE A 82 7.24 15.41 -1.83
C ILE A 82 7.18 15.16 -3.33
N ILE A 83 5.96 15.05 -3.87
CA ILE A 83 5.69 14.88 -5.29
C ILE A 83 4.78 16.02 -5.76
N ILE A 84 5.22 16.78 -6.77
CA ILE A 84 4.45 17.89 -7.34
C ILE A 84 4.04 17.53 -8.77
N PHE A 85 2.73 17.59 -9.00
CA PHE A 85 2.13 17.42 -10.31
C PHE A 85 1.60 18.77 -10.83
N SER A 86 1.69 19.00 -12.13
CA SER A 86 0.98 20.10 -12.80
C SER A 86 0.10 19.54 -13.89
N SER A 87 -1.16 19.96 -13.95
CA SER A 87 -1.96 19.83 -15.16
C SER A 87 -1.74 21.05 -16.05
N THR A 88 -1.50 20.83 -17.33
CA THR A 88 -1.80 21.84 -18.34
C THR A 88 -3.28 21.69 -18.71
N GLU A 89 -4.04 22.78 -18.63
CA GLU A 89 -5.35 22.88 -19.29
C GLU A 89 -5.24 22.56 -20.79
#